data_AF-A0A6N6MWQ1-F1
#
_entry.id   AF-A0A6N6MWQ1-F1
#
_cell.length_a   1.000
_cell.length_b   1.000
_cell.length_c   1.000
_cell.angle_alpha   90.00
_cell.angle_beta   90.00
_cell.angle_gamma   90.00
#
_symmetry.space_group_name_H-M   'P 1'
#
loop_
_entity.id
_entity.type
_entity.pdbx_description
1 polymer ?
#
loop_
_entity_poly.entity_id
_entity_poly.type
_entity_poly.pdbx_seq_one_letter_code
_entity_poly.pdbx_strand_id
1 'polypeptide(L)'
;MQNTNGWNWEPGRRKETFSDCEQGSEWLEEWHVSPDGEKVACVACTAPAEFAMCVNGKLGETVYEKIICPRFDQDGKLAAYVSQDMEWFVYVDGETWEEGYGFAWDLKSAGGHVATAVQQDMRYGMAVDGKLWDNLFENGNNFCLSPDGSRTAAAVQVEPMGQAEIYKFQDGVFSLAVDGEAIGDLVMNVYNPTFSPDSKSVACEVRTSLYEYSIAVDGKKWGTSYNGVWAPAFNPVSGAVVAPVRIGGKWGLAENNNIIWQPKYTQLWKQRFTAQGDIWAVCSPSYGEFTLVKNDAPWSVSAAVVYDVAVSPDGQRAAAVARGHDRRYKVMIDNKFWPGSFEMIWRPVFSADSANCAARVDMGSKQTIMVNGKAFGEEFDQCFEPAFSPDSSKVLIKARNGKEYIRIVADVSEFK
;
A
#
# COMPACT_ATOMS: atom_id res chain seq x y z
N MET A 1 -9.47 -0.67 -8.65
CA MET A 1 -10.23 0.53 -8.25
C MET A 1 -11.25 0.09 -7.23
N GLN A 2 -11.53 0.89 -6.21
CA GLN A 2 -12.53 0.53 -5.21
C GLN A 2 -13.91 0.45 -5.85
N ASN A 3 -14.65 -0.62 -5.56
CA ASN A 3 -16.04 -0.74 -5.98
C ASN A 3 -16.91 0.08 -5.02
N THR A 4 -17.50 1.17 -5.51
CA THR A 4 -18.32 2.08 -4.72
C THR A 4 -19.83 1.89 -4.92
N ASN A 5 -20.21 0.83 -5.65
CA ASN A 5 -21.60 0.44 -5.81
C ASN A 5 -22.19 0.02 -4.46
N GLY A 6 -23.41 0.48 -4.16
CA GLY A 6 -24.10 0.18 -2.91
C GLY A 6 -23.78 1.14 -1.75
N TRP A 7 -22.80 2.03 -1.89
CA TRP A 7 -22.57 3.09 -0.90
C TRP A 7 -23.69 4.14 -0.92
N ASN A 8 -23.89 4.84 0.20
CA ASN A 8 -24.86 5.93 0.25
C ASN A 8 -24.30 7.21 -0.39
N TRP A 9 -24.83 7.55 -1.56
CA TRP A 9 -24.49 8.76 -2.33
C TRP A 9 -25.57 9.85 -2.28
N GLU A 10 -26.46 9.81 -1.28
CA GLU A 10 -27.43 10.88 -1.07
C GLU A 10 -26.67 12.17 -0.70
N PRO A 11 -26.88 13.27 -1.45
CA PRO A 11 -26.22 14.54 -1.16
C PRO A 11 -26.52 15.02 0.25
N GLY A 12 -25.52 15.60 0.90
CA GLY A 12 -25.69 16.23 2.21
C GLY A 12 -24.58 15.91 3.19
N ARG A 13 -24.80 16.36 4.43
CA ARG A 13 -23.85 16.29 5.54
C ARG A 13 -24.43 15.42 6.64
N ARG A 14 -23.66 14.42 7.06
CA ARG A 14 -23.88 13.66 8.29
C ARG A 14 -22.77 13.96 9.28
N LYS A 15 -23.13 13.88 10.55
CA LYS A 15 -22.23 14.08 11.67
C LYS A 15 -22.40 12.95 12.66
N GLU A 16 -21.29 12.47 13.18
CA GLU A 16 -21.23 11.47 14.25
C GLU A 16 -20.42 12.06 15.42
N THR A 17 -20.89 11.81 16.63
CA THR A 17 -20.26 12.31 17.87
C THR A 17 -19.72 11.15 18.69
N PHE A 18 -18.63 11.38 19.41
CA PHE A 18 -17.93 10.35 20.17
C PHE A 18 -18.10 10.53 21.69
N SER A 19 -19.20 11.15 22.11
CA SER A 19 -19.45 11.56 23.50
C SER A 19 -19.30 10.42 24.52
N ASP A 20 -19.78 9.22 24.19
CA ASP A 20 -19.69 8.06 25.09
C ASP A 20 -18.23 7.61 25.24
N CYS A 21 -17.50 7.50 24.13
CA CYS A 21 -16.07 7.22 24.16
C CYS A 21 -15.30 8.30 24.92
N GLU A 22 -15.65 9.58 24.76
CA GLU A 22 -15.00 10.68 25.49
C GLU A 22 -15.28 10.67 27.00
N GLN A 23 -16.48 10.27 27.43
CA GLN A 23 -16.79 10.15 28.86
C GLN A 23 -16.06 8.98 29.50
N GLY A 24 -15.82 7.91 28.73
CA GLY A 24 -15.13 6.70 29.18
C GLY A 24 -13.62 6.68 28.90
N SER A 25 -13.01 7.77 28.46
CA SER A 25 -11.58 7.81 28.13
C SER A 25 -10.90 9.12 28.51
N GLU A 26 -9.58 9.06 28.71
CA GLU A 26 -8.73 10.24 28.91
C GLU A 26 -8.47 10.99 27.60
N TRP A 27 -8.30 10.26 26.49
CA TRP A 27 -8.21 10.81 25.14
C TRP A 27 -8.54 9.77 24.05
N LEU A 28 -8.75 10.26 22.83
CA LEU A 28 -8.97 9.47 21.61
C LEU A 28 -7.85 9.73 20.61
N GLU A 29 -7.32 8.67 19.99
CA GLU A 29 -6.24 8.73 19.01
C GLU A 29 -6.45 7.75 17.84
N GLU A 30 -5.53 7.76 16.86
CA GLU A 30 -5.53 6.81 15.73
C GLU A 30 -6.89 6.72 15.03
N TRP A 31 -7.39 7.84 14.50
CA TRP A 31 -8.68 7.91 13.83
C TRP A 31 -8.59 7.31 12.43
N HIS A 32 -9.49 6.37 12.12
CA HIS A 32 -9.62 5.75 10.80
C HIS A 32 -11.08 5.71 10.37
N VAL A 33 -11.29 5.78 9.06
CA VAL A 33 -12.62 5.79 8.48
C VAL A 33 -12.67 4.74 7.38
N SER A 34 -13.72 3.94 7.42
CA SER A 34 -14.04 2.98 6.37
C SER A 34 -14.15 3.67 5.01
N PRO A 35 -13.96 2.92 3.92
CA PRO A 35 -13.98 3.53 2.60
C PRO A 35 -15.29 4.24 2.24
N ASP A 36 -16.44 3.65 2.58
CA ASP A 36 -17.79 4.20 2.36
C ASP A 36 -18.18 5.35 3.30
N GLY A 37 -17.36 5.56 4.34
CA GLY A 37 -17.53 6.60 5.34
C GLY A 37 -18.60 6.29 6.39
N GLU A 38 -19.14 5.08 6.46
CA GLU A 38 -20.22 4.70 7.37
C GLU A 38 -19.70 4.14 8.71
N LYS A 39 -18.48 3.58 8.73
CA LYS A 39 -17.75 3.22 9.96
C LYS A 39 -16.56 4.14 10.21
N VAL A 40 -16.39 4.53 11.46
CA VAL A 40 -15.27 5.32 11.97
C VAL A 40 -14.76 4.65 13.22
N ALA A 41 -13.46 4.42 13.30
CA ALA A 41 -12.79 3.81 14.43
C ALA A 41 -11.73 4.75 15.00
N CYS A 42 -11.55 4.71 16.32
CA CYS A 42 -10.43 5.33 17.01
C CYS A 42 -10.04 4.51 18.23
N VAL A 43 -8.81 4.71 18.71
CA VAL A 43 -8.33 4.08 19.94
C VAL A 43 -8.64 5.02 21.10
N ALA A 44 -9.27 4.49 22.14
CA ALA A 44 -9.60 5.21 23.35
C ALA A 44 -8.66 4.76 24.49
N CYS A 45 -7.94 5.69 25.12
CA CYS A 45 -7.18 5.41 26.33
C CYS A 45 -8.13 5.52 27.54
N THR A 46 -8.53 4.39 28.12
CA THR A 46 -9.55 4.33 29.19
C THR A 46 -8.95 4.53 30.58
N ALA A 47 -7.67 4.18 30.76
CA ALA A 47 -6.86 4.43 31.94
C ALA A 47 -5.37 4.31 31.58
N PRO A 48 -4.42 4.62 32.49
CA PRO A 48 -2.99 4.45 32.20
C PRO A 48 -2.65 3.02 31.75
N ALA A 49 -2.19 2.89 30.50
CA ALA A 49 -1.90 1.60 29.83
C ALA A 49 -3.12 0.68 29.63
N GLU A 50 -4.32 1.25 29.53
CA GLU A 50 -5.56 0.56 29.20
C GLU A 50 -6.22 1.22 27.98
N PHE A 51 -6.47 0.43 26.94
CA PHE A 51 -7.01 0.91 25.68
C PHE A 51 -8.18 0.06 25.21
N ALA A 52 -9.21 0.71 24.66
CA ALA A 52 -10.33 0.05 24.03
C ALA A 52 -10.57 0.60 22.62
N MET A 53 -11.08 -0.24 21.73
CA MET A 53 -11.48 0.19 20.39
C MET A 53 -12.81 0.93 20.48
N CYS A 54 -12.88 2.15 19.95
CA CYS A 54 -14.13 2.89 19.79
C CYS A 54 -14.57 2.81 18.32
N VAL A 55 -15.81 2.38 18.06
CA VAL A 55 -16.37 2.30 16.70
C VAL A 55 -17.71 3.02 16.65
N ASN A 56 -17.84 4.00 15.75
CA ASN A 56 -19.04 4.83 15.60
C ASN A 56 -19.56 5.39 16.93
N GLY A 57 -18.66 5.97 17.71
CA GLY A 57 -18.96 6.58 19.01
C GLY A 57 -19.24 5.60 20.15
N LYS A 58 -19.19 4.28 19.92
CA LYS A 58 -19.37 3.25 20.95
C LYS A 58 -18.04 2.71 21.42
N LEU A 59 -17.83 2.73 22.73
CA LEU A 59 -16.65 2.17 23.38
C LEU A 59 -16.77 0.64 23.46
N GLY A 60 -15.73 -0.07 23.03
CA GLY A 60 -15.65 -1.52 23.16
C GLY A 60 -15.56 -1.99 24.61
N GLU A 61 -16.04 -3.20 24.89
CA GLU A 61 -16.03 -3.78 26.24
C GLU A 61 -14.67 -4.40 26.60
N THR A 62 -13.91 -4.84 25.60
CA THR A 62 -12.59 -5.44 25.80
C THR A 62 -11.53 -4.35 25.93
N VAL A 63 -10.74 -4.44 26.99
CA VAL A 63 -9.60 -3.58 27.28
C VAL A 63 -8.31 -4.33 26.96
N TYR A 64 -7.37 -3.64 26.35
CA TYR A 64 -6.05 -4.15 25.98
C TYR A 64 -4.96 -3.24 26.55
N GLU A 65 -3.73 -3.75 26.65
CA GLU A 65 -2.59 -2.95 27.08
C GLU A 65 -2.14 -1.95 26.01
N LYS A 66 -2.37 -2.28 24.73
CA LYS A 66 -2.16 -1.40 23.56
C LYS A 66 -3.10 -1.77 22.43
N ILE A 67 -3.44 -0.78 21.62
CA ILE A 67 -4.02 -0.97 20.29
C ILE A 67 -3.28 -0.09 19.30
N ILE A 68 -2.77 -0.66 18.21
CA ILE A 68 -2.00 0.08 17.21
C ILE A 68 -2.39 -0.27 15.78
N CYS A 69 -2.09 0.66 14.87
CA CYS A 69 -2.31 0.52 13.44
C CYS A 69 -3.74 0.10 13.02
N PRO A 70 -4.82 0.63 13.63
CA PRO A 70 -6.17 0.36 13.14
C PRO A 70 -6.30 0.74 11.67
N ARG A 71 -7.06 -0.04 10.91
CA ARG A 71 -7.35 0.24 9.51
C ARG A 71 -8.58 -0.51 9.05
N PHE A 72 -9.27 0.09 8.09
CA PHE A 72 -10.32 -0.59 7.34
C PHE A 72 -9.75 -1.15 6.05
N ASP A 73 -10.17 -2.35 5.69
CA ASP A 73 -9.96 -2.88 4.35
C ASP A 73 -10.94 -2.27 3.32
N GLN A 74 -10.89 -2.76 2.08
CA GLN A 74 -11.72 -2.26 0.99
C GLN A 74 -13.21 -2.56 1.17
N ASP A 75 -13.55 -3.56 1.97
CA ASP A 75 -14.91 -4.01 2.27
C ASP A 75 -15.44 -3.41 3.59
N GLY A 76 -14.62 -2.62 4.29
CA GLY A 76 -15.00 -1.96 5.54
C GLY A 76 -14.86 -2.85 6.78
N LYS A 77 -14.06 -3.92 6.71
CA LYS A 77 -13.63 -4.73 7.85
C LYS A 77 -12.54 -3.98 8.61
N LEU A 78 -12.74 -3.74 9.90
CA LEU A 78 -11.74 -3.11 10.78
C LEU A 78 -10.75 -4.16 11.25
N ALA A 79 -9.46 -3.88 11.13
CA ALA A 79 -8.41 -4.69 11.74
C ALA A 79 -7.38 -3.82 12.47
N ALA A 80 -6.81 -4.33 13.55
CA ALA A 80 -5.78 -3.67 14.35
C ALA A 80 -4.87 -4.70 15.03
N TYR A 81 -3.69 -4.26 15.48
CA TYR A 81 -2.92 -5.05 16.44
C TYR A 81 -3.32 -4.66 17.85
N VAL A 82 -3.51 -5.65 18.70
CA VAL A 82 -3.77 -5.47 20.13
C VAL A 82 -2.75 -6.26 20.93
N SER A 83 -2.37 -5.77 22.11
CA SER A 83 -1.44 -6.49 23.00
C SER A 83 -2.07 -6.80 24.34
N GLN A 84 -1.78 -8.00 24.84
CA GLN A 84 -2.17 -8.47 26.16
C GLN A 84 -1.11 -9.46 26.65
N ASP A 85 -0.76 -9.42 27.93
CA ASP A 85 0.13 -10.40 28.58
C ASP A 85 1.47 -10.62 27.85
N MET A 86 2.07 -9.54 27.33
CA MET A 86 3.31 -9.53 26.54
C MET A 86 3.23 -10.21 25.15
N GLU A 87 2.03 -10.52 24.66
CA GLU A 87 1.80 -11.06 23.33
C GLU A 87 1.05 -10.06 22.45
N TRP A 88 1.19 -10.23 21.12
CA TRP A 88 0.47 -9.48 20.10
C TRP A 88 -0.59 -10.35 19.44
N PHE A 89 -1.79 -9.80 19.30
CA PHE A 89 -2.92 -10.43 18.63
C PHE A 89 -3.40 -9.54 17.49
N VAL A 90 -4.20 -10.13 16.60
CA VAL A 90 -4.93 -9.37 15.58
C VAL A 90 -6.39 -9.28 16.00
N TYR A 91 -6.87 -8.04 16.13
CA TYR A 91 -8.28 -7.72 16.29
C TYR A 91 -8.90 -7.53 14.91
N VAL A 92 -10.07 -8.12 14.67
CA VAL A 92 -10.85 -8.01 13.44
C VAL A 92 -12.34 -7.85 13.78
N ASP A 93 -12.92 -6.70 13.44
CA ASP A 93 -14.37 -6.44 13.50
C ASP A 93 -15.07 -6.78 14.83
N GLY A 94 -14.39 -6.57 15.96
CA GLY A 94 -14.96 -6.85 17.30
C GLY A 94 -14.39 -8.09 17.97
N GLU A 95 -13.70 -8.93 17.21
CA GLU A 95 -13.17 -10.21 17.69
C GLU A 95 -11.64 -10.19 17.67
N THR A 96 -11.00 -10.82 18.65
CA THR A 96 -9.56 -11.02 18.67
C THR A 96 -9.26 -12.45 18.25
N TRP A 97 -8.28 -12.66 17.37
CA TRP A 97 -7.79 -14.00 17.05
C TRP A 97 -7.37 -14.73 18.34
N GLU A 98 -7.66 -16.03 18.40
CA GLU A 98 -7.39 -16.83 19.61
C GLU A 98 -5.89 -16.96 19.90
N GLU A 99 -5.07 -17.04 18.85
CA GLU A 99 -3.62 -17.23 18.95
C GLU A 99 -2.89 -15.89 19.09
N GLY A 100 -2.02 -15.82 20.10
CA GLY A 100 -1.07 -14.74 20.32
C GLY A 100 0.27 -15.01 19.64
N TYR A 101 1.01 -13.93 19.36
CA TYR A 101 2.32 -13.98 18.74
C TYR A 101 3.34 -13.18 19.54
N GLY A 102 4.59 -13.64 19.57
CA GLY A 102 5.69 -12.85 20.15
C GLY A 102 5.85 -11.47 19.48
N PHE A 103 5.69 -11.42 18.15
CA PHE A 103 5.50 -10.17 17.40
C PHE A 103 4.58 -10.39 16.20
N ALA A 104 3.78 -9.37 15.87
CA ALA A 104 3.00 -9.30 14.63
C ALA A 104 3.20 -7.94 13.96
N TRP A 105 3.36 -7.91 12.63
CA TRP A 105 3.54 -6.68 11.86
C TRP A 105 3.12 -6.84 10.40
N ASP A 106 3.06 -5.71 9.68
CA ASP A 106 2.71 -5.69 8.25
C ASP A 106 1.30 -6.25 7.96
N LEU A 107 0.29 -5.60 8.57
CA LEU A 107 -1.12 -6.00 8.48
C LEU A 107 -1.64 -5.78 7.05
N LYS A 108 -2.14 -6.86 6.44
CA LYS A 108 -2.64 -6.89 5.07
C LYS A 108 -4.05 -7.44 5.04
N SER A 109 -4.79 -7.07 4.00
CA SER A 109 -6.08 -7.65 3.68
C SER A 109 -6.28 -7.73 2.18
N ALA A 110 -6.90 -8.82 1.74
CA ALA A 110 -7.24 -9.09 0.35
C ALA A 110 -8.31 -10.18 0.29
N GLY A 111 -9.27 -10.08 -0.63
CA GLY A 111 -10.32 -11.08 -0.81
C GLY A 111 -11.15 -11.42 0.44
N GLY A 112 -11.29 -10.49 1.39
CA GLY A 112 -11.97 -10.71 2.68
C GLY A 112 -11.12 -11.36 3.78
N HIS A 113 -9.89 -11.77 3.44
CA HIS A 113 -8.92 -12.35 4.37
C HIS A 113 -8.05 -11.26 5.01
N VAL A 114 -7.66 -11.47 6.26
CA VAL A 114 -6.68 -10.64 6.98
C VAL A 114 -5.42 -11.47 7.22
N ALA A 115 -4.26 -10.90 6.92
CA ALA A 115 -2.97 -11.56 7.11
C ALA A 115 -1.96 -10.65 7.79
N THR A 116 -1.02 -11.26 8.51
CA THR A 116 0.07 -10.57 9.20
C THR A 116 1.36 -11.37 9.07
N ALA A 117 2.48 -10.67 9.01
CA ALA A 117 3.77 -11.29 9.30
C ALA A 117 3.86 -11.52 10.81
N VAL A 118 4.50 -12.61 11.21
CA VAL A 118 4.65 -12.96 12.63
C VAL A 118 6.06 -13.42 12.95
N GLN A 119 6.43 -13.25 14.22
CA GLN A 119 7.53 -13.94 14.85
C GLN A 119 7.00 -14.72 16.05
N GLN A 120 7.25 -16.03 16.05
CA GLN A 120 6.93 -16.94 17.15
C GLN A 120 8.15 -17.80 17.46
N ASP A 121 8.52 -17.90 18.74
CA ASP A 121 9.70 -18.65 19.19
C ASP A 121 10.98 -18.34 18.40
N MET A 122 11.22 -17.05 18.14
CA MET A 122 12.34 -16.53 17.34
C MET A 122 12.36 -16.99 15.87
N ARG A 123 11.24 -17.52 15.38
CA ARG A 123 11.06 -17.92 13.97
C ARG A 123 9.99 -17.07 13.30
N TYR A 124 10.08 -16.95 11.99
CA TYR A 124 9.33 -16.00 11.18
C TYR A 124 8.42 -16.73 10.20
N GLY A 125 7.23 -16.17 9.99
CA GLY A 125 6.26 -16.67 9.02
C GLY A 125 5.11 -15.69 8.82
N MET A 126 3.99 -16.17 8.29
CA MET A 126 2.74 -15.41 8.22
C MET A 126 1.58 -16.18 8.84
N ALA A 127 0.60 -15.43 9.33
CA ALA A 127 -0.70 -15.94 9.68
C ALA A 127 -1.77 -15.32 8.78
N VAL A 128 -2.76 -16.12 8.37
CA VAL A 128 -3.94 -15.70 7.60
C VAL A 128 -5.18 -16.15 8.35
N ASP A 129 -6.05 -15.20 8.71
CA ASP A 129 -7.26 -15.43 9.51
C ASP A 129 -7.00 -16.30 10.75
N GLY A 130 -5.96 -15.96 11.51
CA GLY A 130 -5.54 -16.70 12.71
C GLY A 130 -4.74 -17.96 12.44
N LYS A 131 -4.70 -18.47 11.21
CA LYS A 131 -3.94 -19.69 10.87
C LYS A 131 -2.49 -19.35 10.52
N LEU A 132 -1.57 -19.77 11.39
CA LEU A 132 -0.13 -19.69 11.19
C LEU A 132 0.37 -20.71 10.14
N TRP A 133 1.44 -20.37 9.42
CA TRP A 133 2.20 -21.33 8.61
C TRP A 133 2.66 -22.54 9.43
N ASP A 134 2.54 -23.74 8.84
CA ASP A 134 3.02 -24.98 9.47
C ASP A 134 4.56 -24.99 9.62
N ASN A 135 5.26 -24.29 8.73
CA ASN A 135 6.71 -24.17 8.70
C ASN A 135 7.15 -22.72 8.89
N LEU A 136 7.97 -22.49 9.92
CA LEU A 136 8.58 -21.19 10.23
C LEU A 136 10.10 -21.23 10.04
N PHE A 137 10.68 -20.08 9.74
CA PHE A 137 12.09 -19.95 9.35
C PHE A 137 12.89 -19.11 10.35
N GLU A 138 14.20 -19.30 10.42
CA GLU A 138 15.07 -18.49 11.31
C GLU A 138 15.07 -16.99 10.95
N ASN A 139 14.76 -16.67 9.69
CA ASN A 139 14.54 -15.31 9.22
C ASN A 139 13.47 -15.32 8.12
N GLY A 140 12.61 -14.31 8.12
CA GLY A 140 11.63 -14.05 7.09
C GLY A 140 11.40 -12.55 6.91
N ASN A 141 11.28 -12.10 5.66
CA ASN A 141 11.00 -10.71 5.32
C ASN A 141 10.34 -10.59 3.94
N ASN A 142 10.01 -9.37 3.50
CA ASN A 142 9.29 -9.12 2.24
C ASN A 142 8.00 -9.94 2.11
N PHE A 143 7.20 -9.98 3.19
CA PHE A 143 5.95 -10.73 3.25
C PHE A 143 4.90 -10.17 2.28
N CYS A 144 4.21 -11.08 1.60
CA CYS A 144 3.26 -10.77 0.54
C CYS A 144 1.99 -11.60 0.68
N LEU A 145 0.84 -10.97 0.46
CA LEU A 145 -0.47 -11.59 0.39
C LEU A 145 -0.94 -11.54 -1.07
N SER A 146 -1.47 -12.65 -1.57
CA SER A 146 -2.01 -12.74 -2.92
C SER A 146 -3.30 -11.92 -3.09
N PRO A 147 -3.66 -11.52 -4.34
CA PRO A 147 -4.82 -10.66 -4.60
C PRO A 147 -6.17 -11.15 -4.06
N ASP A 148 -6.38 -12.47 -4.01
CA ASP A 148 -7.58 -13.09 -3.45
C ASP A 148 -7.44 -13.45 -1.96
N GLY A 149 -6.29 -13.14 -1.34
CA GLY A 149 -6.03 -13.40 0.08
C GLY A 149 -5.73 -14.85 0.44
N SER A 150 -5.76 -15.78 -0.52
CA SER A 150 -5.70 -17.22 -0.24
C SER A 150 -4.28 -17.78 -0.09
N ARG A 151 -3.29 -17.09 -0.67
CA ARG A 151 -1.87 -17.46 -0.70
C ARG A 151 -0.99 -16.39 -0.09
N THR A 152 0.14 -16.80 0.47
CA THR A 152 1.16 -15.92 1.05
C THR A 152 2.55 -16.30 0.59
N ALA A 153 3.47 -15.33 0.57
CA ALA A 153 4.86 -15.57 0.19
C ALA A 153 5.83 -14.67 0.96
N ALA A 154 7.08 -15.11 1.10
CA ALA A 154 8.13 -14.34 1.77
C ALA A 154 9.52 -14.70 1.25
N ALA A 155 10.49 -13.82 1.46
CA ALA A 155 11.91 -14.18 1.43
C ALA A 155 12.29 -14.81 2.76
N VAL A 156 12.83 -16.03 2.75
CA VAL A 156 13.16 -16.79 3.97
C VAL A 156 14.59 -17.28 3.97
N GLN A 157 15.18 -17.40 5.16
CA GLN A 157 16.46 -18.07 5.36
C GLN A 157 16.20 -19.54 5.65
N VAL A 158 16.72 -20.43 4.81
CA VAL A 158 16.46 -21.89 4.88
C VAL A 158 17.61 -22.67 5.50
N GLU A 159 18.82 -22.11 5.48
CA GLU A 159 19.97 -22.69 6.17
C GLU A 159 20.40 -21.80 7.34
N PRO A 160 20.80 -22.39 8.49
CA PRO A 160 21.28 -21.61 9.62
C PRO A 160 22.53 -20.82 9.27
N MET A 161 22.63 -19.58 9.71
CA MET A 161 23.79 -18.73 9.45
C MET A 161 24.19 -18.00 10.73
N GLY A 162 25.43 -18.21 11.17
CA GLY A 162 26.00 -17.57 12.34
C GLY A 162 26.33 -16.10 12.12
N GLN A 163 26.63 -15.39 13.21
CA GLN A 163 27.07 -14.00 13.13
C GLN A 163 28.38 -13.90 12.34
N ALA A 164 28.44 -12.91 11.43
CA ALA A 164 29.60 -12.61 10.60
C ALA A 164 30.09 -13.74 9.67
N GLU A 165 29.25 -14.73 9.35
CA GLU A 165 29.55 -15.75 8.33
C GLU A 165 29.40 -15.21 6.90
N ILE A 166 30.23 -14.23 6.54
CA ILE A 166 30.12 -13.48 5.27
C ILE A 166 30.30 -14.34 4.01
N TYR A 167 31.01 -15.47 4.10
CA TYR A 167 31.20 -16.39 2.97
C TYR A 167 29.97 -17.28 2.80
N LYS A 168 29.40 -17.80 3.89
CA LYS A 168 28.13 -18.54 3.85
C LYS A 168 26.99 -17.67 3.33
N PHE A 169 26.94 -16.41 3.74
CA PHE A 169 26.00 -15.44 3.18
C PHE A 169 26.14 -15.31 1.65
N GLN A 170 27.38 -15.27 1.14
CA GLN A 170 27.66 -15.18 -0.29
C GLN A 170 27.36 -16.47 -1.05
N ASP A 171 27.51 -17.64 -0.42
CA ASP A 171 27.13 -18.94 -0.99
C ASP A 171 25.61 -19.04 -1.21
N GLY A 172 24.84 -18.28 -0.42
CA GLY A 172 23.39 -18.15 -0.54
C GLY A 172 22.64 -19.12 0.37
N VAL A 173 21.85 -18.55 1.29
CA VAL A 173 21.06 -19.30 2.28
C VAL A 173 19.58 -18.90 2.25
N PHE A 174 19.18 -18.09 1.26
CA PHE A 174 17.83 -17.56 1.14
C PHE A 174 17.07 -18.22 -0.01
N SER A 175 15.77 -18.37 0.18
CA SER A 175 14.85 -18.87 -0.83
C SER A 175 13.51 -18.14 -0.73
N LEU A 176 12.67 -18.31 -1.75
CA LEU A 176 11.28 -17.87 -1.72
C LEU A 176 10.47 -18.91 -0.96
N ALA A 177 9.68 -18.51 0.02
CA ALA A 177 8.64 -19.35 0.60
C ALA A 177 7.28 -19.00 0.04
N VAL A 178 6.43 -20.00 -0.16
CA VAL A 178 5.01 -19.86 -0.49
C VAL A 178 4.22 -20.73 0.48
N ASP A 179 3.32 -20.12 1.24
CA ASP A 179 2.50 -20.76 2.28
C ASP A 179 3.31 -21.60 3.29
N GLY A 180 4.48 -21.09 3.68
CA GLY A 180 5.38 -21.77 4.61
C GLY A 180 6.37 -22.73 3.94
N GLU A 181 6.24 -23.02 2.64
CA GLU A 181 7.13 -23.95 1.94
C GLU A 181 8.19 -23.21 1.12
N ALA A 182 9.46 -23.48 1.39
CA ALA A 182 10.56 -22.94 0.59
C ALA A 182 10.64 -23.61 -0.79
N ILE A 183 10.78 -22.81 -1.85
CA ILE A 183 10.78 -23.27 -3.25
C ILE A 183 11.91 -22.64 -4.07
N GLY A 184 12.46 -23.42 -5.00
CA GLY A 184 13.52 -22.97 -5.90
C GLY A 184 14.93 -23.08 -5.31
N ASP A 185 15.90 -22.55 -6.05
CA ASP A 185 17.32 -22.61 -5.69
C ASP A 185 17.67 -21.64 -4.56
N LEU A 186 18.72 -21.97 -3.80
CA LEU A 186 19.29 -21.06 -2.81
C LEU A 186 20.00 -19.90 -3.50
N VAL A 187 19.78 -18.70 -2.99
CA VAL A 187 20.37 -17.46 -3.50
C VAL A 187 20.87 -16.60 -2.35
N MET A 188 21.71 -15.62 -2.68
CA MET A 188 22.27 -14.68 -1.72
C MET A 188 21.17 -13.83 -1.06
N ASN A 189 20.16 -13.40 -1.81
CA ASN A 189 18.95 -12.76 -1.26
C ASN A 189 17.74 -12.92 -2.18
N VAL A 190 16.55 -12.84 -1.60
CA VAL A 190 15.25 -12.71 -2.28
C VAL A 190 14.60 -11.40 -1.83
N TYR A 191 13.95 -10.67 -2.75
CA TYR A 191 13.23 -9.43 -2.44
C TYR A 191 11.88 -9.35 -3.17
N ASN A 192 10.95 -8.61 -2.58
CA ASN A 192 9.66 -8.23 -3.16
C ASN A 192 8.90 -9.36 -3.92
N PRO A 193 8.57 -10.50 -3.28
CA PRO A 193 7.61 -11.45 -3.83
C PRO A 193 6.31 -10.75 -4.25
N THR A 194 5.83 -11.07 -5.44
CA THR A 194 4.63 -10.47 -6.05
C THR A 194 3.82 -11.58 -6.68
N PHE A 195 2.55 -11.71 -6.30
CA PHE A 195 1.65 -12.69 -6.91
C PHE A 195 1.08 -12.22 -8.25
N SER A 196 0.78 -13.17 -9.13
CA SER A 196 -0.01 -12.94 -10.33
C SER A 196 -1.44 -12.50 -9.97
N PRO A 197 -2.17 -11.81 -10.87
CA PRO A 197 -3.54 -11.35 -10.60
C PRO A 197 -4.53 -12.48 -10.27
N ASP A 198 -4.26 -13.71 -10.72
CA ASP A 198 -5.06 -14.90 -10.42
C ASP A 198 -4.56 -15.71 -9.22
N SER A 199 -3.60 -15.17 -8.45
CA SER A 199 -3.00 -15.79 -7.26
C SER A 199 -2.27 -17.12 -7.48
N LYS A 200 -2.01 -17.54 -8.72
CA LYS A 200 -1.43 -18.87 -9.01
C LYS A 200 0.09 -18.90 -9.07
N SER A 201 0.71 -17.81 -9.50
CA SER A 201 2.15 -17.70 -9.65
C SER A 201 2.70 -16.58 -8.80
N VAL A 202 3.98 -16.67 -8.46
CA VAL A 202 4.71 -15.66 -7.70
C VAL A 202 6.04 -15.36 -8.39
N ALA A 203 6.37 -14.08 -8.51
CA ALA A 203 7.66 -13.63 -9.00
C ALA A 203 8.38 -12.82 -7.92
N CYS A 204 9.70 -12.90 -7.88
CA CYS A 204 10.51 -12.14 -6.93
C CYS A 204 11.83 -11.69 -7.57
N GLU A 205 12.45 -10.68 -6.98
CA GLU A 205 13.83 -10.33 -7.25
C GLU A 205 14.73 -11.33 -6.54
N VAL A 206 15.79 -11.78 -7.22
CA VAL A 206 16.83 -12.62 -6.63
C VAL A 206 18.19 -11.99 -6.87
N ARG A 207 19.04 -12.02 -5.84
CA ARG A 207 20.46 -11.67 -5.92
C ARG A 207 21.26 -12.96 -5.82
N THR A 208 22.06 -13.27 -6.85
CA THR A 208 22.83 -14.52 -6.91
C THR A 208 24.30 -14.32 -6.54
N SER A 209 24.78 -13.08 -6.56
CA SER A 209 26.13 -12.73 -6.11
C SER A 209 26.18 -11.28 -5.64
N LEU A 210 27.37 -10.80 -5.26
CA LEU A 210 27.57 -9.41 -4.89
C LEU A 210 27.17 -8.41 -5.99
N TYR A 211 27.12 -8.81 -7.26
CA TYR A 211 26.92 -7.91 -8.39
C TYR A 211 25.84 -8.36 -9.37
N GLU A 212 25.26 -9.54 -9.18
CA GLU A 212 24.32 -10.14 -10.12
C GLU A 212 22.94 -10.34 -9.49
N TYR A 213 21.95 -9.86 -10.24
CA TYR A 213 20.54 -9.92 -9.90
C TYR A 213 19.76 -10.51 -11.06
N SER A 214 18.59 -11.08 -10.75
CA SER A 214 17.66 -11.63 -11.74
C SER A 214 16.25 -11.61 -11.16
N ILE A 215 15.26 -11.98 -11.97
CA ILE A 215 13.92 -12.33 -11.50
C ILE A 215 13.82 -13.84 -11.41
N ALA A 216 13.09 -14.34 -10.41
CA ALA A 216 12.64 -15.72 -10.35
C ALA A 216 11.11 -15.77 -10.41
N VAL A 217 10.56 -16.77 -11.08
CA VAL A 217 9.12 -17.02 -11.19
C VAL A 217 8.88 -18.45 -10.73
N ASP A 218 8.06 -18.63 -9.70
CA ASP A 218 7.76 -19.94 -9.09
C ASP A 218 9.03 -20.73 -8.75
N GLY A 219 9.99 -20.04 -8.12
CA GLY A 219 11.29 -20.61 -7.74
C GLY A 219 12.30 -20.75 -8.88
N LYS A 220 11.92 -20.46 -10.13
CA LYS A 220 12.78 -20.61 -11.31
C LYS A 220 13.32 -19.28 -11.80
N LYS A 221 14.64 -19.11 -11.69
CA LYS A 221 15.35 -17.90 -12.13
C LYS A 221 15.31 -17.73 -13.66
N TRP A 222 15.17 -16.49 -14.10
CA TRP A 222 15.51 -16.05 -15.45
C TRP A 222 16.96 -16.41 -15.83
N GLY A 223 17.19 -16.69 -17.11
CA GLY A 223 18.52 -17.07 -17.62
C GLY A 223 19.51 -15.91 -17.64
N THR A 224 19.02 -14.67 -17.72
CA THR A 224 19.83 -13.46 -17.79
C THR A 224 20.08 -12.86 -16.41
N SER A 225 21.32 -12.44 -16.16
CA SER A 225 21.70 -11.66 -14.98
C SER A 225 21.89 -10.18 -15.32
N TYR A 226 21.59 -9.31 -14.35
CA TYR A 226 21.64 -7.85 -14.46
C TYR A 226 22.45 -7.24 -13.31
N ASN A 227 22.91 -6.00 -13.45
CA ASN A 227 23.62 -5.27 -12.39
C ASN A 227 22.69 -4.80 -11.25
N GLY A 228 21.39 -5.01 -11.41
CA GLY A 228 20.33 -4.63 -10.50
C GLY A 228 18.97 -4.89 -11.14
N VAL A 229 17.98 -5.21 -10.32
CA VAL A 229 16.58 -5.31 -10.72
C VAL A 229 15.72 -4.56 -9.70
N TRP A 230 14.47 -4.29 -10.05
CA TRP A 230 13.43 -3.87 -9.10
C TRP A 230 12.28 -4.86 -9.12
N ALA A 231 11.38 -4.72 -8.15
CA ALA A 231 10.23 -5.60 -7.92
C ALA A 231 9.50 -5.95 -9.23
N PRO A 232 9.21 -7.23 -9.49
CA PRO A 232 8.51 -7.64 -10.70
C PRO A 232 7.04 -7.23 -10.68
N ALA A 233 6.41 -7.24 -11.85
CA ALA A 233 4.96 -7.13 -12.00
C ALA A 233 4.47 -8.12 -13.06
N PHE A 234 3.28 -8.68 -12.85
CA PHE A 234 2.63 -9.55 -13.83
C PHE A 234 1.77 -8.74 -14.79
N ASN A 235 1.91 -9.02 -16.09
CA ASN A 235 1.02 -8.53 -17.12
C ASN A 235 -0.36 -9.21 -16.93
N PRO A 236 -1.44 -8.46 -16.67
CA PRO A 236 -2.74 -9.04 -16.38
C PRO A 236 -3.40 -9.70 -17.59
N VAL A 237 -2.91 -9.42 -18.81
CA VAL A 237 -3.45 -9.98 -20.06
C VAL A 237 -2.72 -11.26 -20.44
N SER A 238 -1.38 -11.24 -20.42
CA SER A 238 -0.56 -12.36 -20.91
C SER A 238 0.01 -13.27 -19.83
N GLY A 239 0.01 -12.83 -18.56
CA GLY A 239 0.72 -13.49 -17.47
C GLY A 239 2.25 -13.32 -17.53
N ALA A 240 2.78 -12.56 -18.49
CA ALA A 240 4.21 -12.29 -18.59
C ALA A 240 4.71 -11.49 -17.39
N VAL A 241 5.96 -11.74 -16.97
CA VAL A 241 6.58 -11.03 -15.85
C VAL A 241 7.48 -9.93 -16.40
N VAL A 242 7.27 -8.71 -15.92
CA VAL A 242 8.13 -7.55 -16.22
C VAL A 242 8.87 -7.07 -15.00
N ALA A 243 10.09 -6.61 -15.20
CA ALA A 243 10.88 -5.96 -14.15
C ALA A 243 11.80 -4.89 -14.73
N PRO A 244 11.99 -3.76 -14.02
CA PRO A 244 13.06 -2.83 -14.33
C PRO A 244 14.40 -3.51 -14.10
N VAL A 245 15.30 -3.38 -15.06
CA VAL A 245 16.62 -4.01 -15.03
C VAL A 245 17.71 -2.99 -15.30
N ARG A 246 18.85 -3.14 -14.63
CA ARG A 246 20.00 -2.26 -14.77
C ARG A 246 21.10 -2.91 -15.60
N ILE A 247 21.48 -2.24 -16.68
CA ILE A 247 22.49 -2.70 -17.64
C ILE A 247 23.38 -1.49 -17.99
N GLY A 248 24.70 -1.65 -17.87
CA GLY A 248 25.64 -0.58 -18.21
C GLY A 248 25.42 0.71 -17.40
N GLY A 249 24.95 0.57 -16.15
CA GLY A 249 24.67 1.69 -15.25
C GLY A 249 23.33 2.40 -15.46
N LYS A 250 22.56 2.05 -16.50
CA LYS A 250 21.24 2.62 -16.82
C LYS A 250 20.12 1.62 -16.59
N TRP A 251 18.92 2.12 -16.35
CA TRP A 251 17.72 1.31 -16.17
C TRP A 251 16.89 1.25 -17.45
N GLY A 252 16.44 0.04 -17.76
CA GLY A 252 15.45 -0.29 -18.79
C GLY A 252 14.41 -1.26 -18.22
N LEU A 253 13.58 -1.84 -19.08
CA LEU A 253 12.52 -2.77 -18.67
C LEU A 253 12.67 -4.08 -19.43
N ALA A 254 12.60 -5.20 -18.72
CA ALA A 254 12.62 -6.53 -19.30
C ALA A 254 11.28 -7.24 -19.09
N GLU A 255 10.86 -8.06 -20.05
CA GLU A 255 9.72 -8.98 -19.97
C GLU A 255 10.22 -10.40 -20.27
N ASN A 256 10.05 -11.33 -19.32
CA ASN A 256 10.44 -12.74 -19.49
C ASN A 256 11.85 -12.95 -20.11
N ASN A 257 12.88 -12.27 -19.57
CA ASN A 257 14.27 -12.21 -20.08
C ASN A 257 14.53 -11.30 -21.29
N ASN A 258 13.52 -10.75 -21.96
CA ASN A 258 13.71 -9.92 -23.15
C ASN A 258 13.63 -8.43 -22.79
N ILE A 259 14.57 -7.62 -23.29
CA ILE A 259 14.52 -6.16 -23.10
C ILE A 259 13.42 -5.57 -23.97
N ILE A 260 12.42 -4.96 -23.32
CA ILE A 260 11.30 -4.27 -23.99
C ILE A 260 11.49 -2.76 -24.00
N TRP A 261 12.11 -2.17 -22.97
CA TRP A 261 12.51 -0.76 -22.96
C TRP A 261 14.03 -0.67 -22.83
N GLN A 262 14.67 0.01 -23.78
CA GLN A 262 16.13 0.10 -23.81
C GLN A 262 16.66 0.83 -22.57
N PRO A 263 17.78 0.37 -21.96
CA PRO A 263 18.36 1.01 -20.78
C PRO A 263 18.84 2.43 -21.07
N LYS A 264 18.06 3.42 -20.64
CA LYS A 264 18.35 4.85 -20.88
C LYS A 264 18.14 5.74 -19.65
N TYR A 265 17.29 5.29 -18.71
CA TYR A 265 16.96 6.06 -17.52
C TYR A 265 18.05 5.98 -16.45
N THR A 266 18.20 7.02 -15.64
CA THR A 266 19.03 7.01 -14.42
C THR A 266 18.35 6.23 -13.30
N GLN A 267 17.00 6.18 -13.29
CA GLN A 267 16.16 5.32 -12.44
C GLN A 267 14.87 4.93 -13.18
N LEU A 268 14.35 3.74 -12.92
CA LEU A 268 13.04 3.28 -13.38
C LEU A 268 12.48 2.29 -12.36
N TRP A 269 11.31 2.55 -11.78
CA TRP A 269 10.72 1.68 -10.77
C TRP A 269 9.19 1.80 -10.69
N LYS A 270 8.58 0.96 -9.84
CA LYS A 270 7.13 0.98 -9.52
C LYS A 270 6.25 0.89 -10.76
N GLN A 271 6.72 0.13 -11.76
CA GLN A 271 5.96 -0.19 -12.95
C GLN A 271 4.67 -0.92 -12.57
N ARG A 272 3.61 -0.63 -13.32
CA ARG A 272 2.30 -1.23 -13.15
C ARG A 272 1.59 -1.31 -14.48
N PHE A 273 0.76 -2.33 -14.60
CA PHE A 273 -0.08 -2.51 -15.76
C PHE A 273 -1.42 -1.82 -15.60
N THR A 274 -1.94 -1.35 -16.72
CA THR A 274 -3.37 -1.12 -16.93
C THR A 274 -4.06 -2.46 -17.25
N ALA A 275 -5.39 -2.49 -17.21
CA ALA A 275 -6.14 -3.69 -17.59
C ALA A 275 -5.88 -4.14 -19.05
N GLN A 276 -5.49 -3.20 -19.91
CA GLN A 276 -5.20 -3.43 -21.33
C GLN A 276 -3.74 -3.85 -21.59
N GLY A 277 -2.89 -3.85 -20.56
CA GLY A 277 -1.47 -4.22 -20.69
C GLY A 277 -0.52 -3.04 -20.96
N ASP A 278 -1.01 -1.80 -21.04
CA ASP A 278 -0.11 -0.62 -21.02
C ASP A 278 0.64 -0.54 -19.69
N ILE A 279 1.88 -0.06 -19.72
CA ILE A 279 2.76 0.05 -18.55
C ILE A 279 2.96 1.52 -18.20
N TRP A 280 2.61 1.86 -16.96
CA TRP A 280 3.00 3.11 -16.31
C TRP A 280 4.12 2.84 -15.30
N ALA A 281 5.09 3.73 -15.19
CA ALA A 281 6.14 3.66 -14.17
C ALA A 281 6.60 5.06 -13.73
N VAL A 282 7.40 5.12 -12.67
CA VAL A 282 8.18 6.31 -12.34
C VAL A 282 9.57 6.13 -12.95
N CYS A 283 10.04 7.12 -13.69
CA CYS A 283 11.37 7.13 -14.25
C CYS A 283 12.12 8.42 -13.92
N SER A 284 13.43 8.38 -14.06
CA SER A 284 14.29 9.55 -14.06
C SER A 284 15.07 9.61 -15.39
N PRO A 285 14.69 10.49 -16.33
CA PRO A 285 15.40 10.65 -17.59
C PRO A 285 16.83 11.20 -17.42
N SER A 286 17.03 12.05 -16.41
CA SER A 286 18.31 12.64 -16.03
C SER A 286 18.44 12.73 -14.52
N TYR A 287 19.67 12.79 -14.01
CA TYR A 287 19.93 12.82 -12.57
C TYR A 287 19.14 13.94 -11.87
N GLY A 288 18.43 13.60 -10.79
CA GLY A 288 17.64 14.53 -9.99
C GLY A 288 16.26 14.87 -10.55
N GLU A 289 15.92 14.40 -11.75
CA GLU A 289 14.65 14.72 -12.43
C GLU A 289 13.79 13.46 -12.52
N PHE A 290 12.68 13.40 -11.79
CA PHE A 290 11.73 12.30 -11.79
C PHE A 290 10.42 12.68 -12.47
N THR A 291 9.82 11.73 -13.17
CA THR A 291 8.55 11.89 -13.88
C THR A 291 7.82 10.56 -14.05
N LEU A 292 6.60 10.59 -14.57
CA LEU A 292 5.89 9.40 -15.02
C LEU A 292 6.24 9.06 -16.47
N VAL A 293 6.24 7.77 -16.77
CA VAL A 293 6.42 7.23 -18.13
C VAL A 293 5.30 6.26 -18.44
N LYS A 294 4.70 6.39 -19.63
CA LYS A 294 3.78 5.40 -20.21
C LYS A 294 4.44 4.78 -21.42
N ASN A 295 4.56 3.45 -21.46
CA ASN A 295 5.08 2.72 -22.64
C ASN A 295 6.38 3.33 -23.22
N ASP A 296 7.38 3.55 -22.36
CA ASP A 296 8.69 4.15 -22.67
C ASP A 296 8.69 5.60 -23.20
N ALA A 297 7.55 6.29 -23.10
CA ALA A 297 7.39 7.72 -23.37
C ALA A 297 7.26 8.51 -22.06
N PRO A 298 8.37 9.09 -21.54
CA PRO A 298 8.32 9.89 -20.33
C PRO A 298 7.57 11.20 -20.59
N TRP A 299 6.89 11.69 -19.56
CA TRP A 299 6.34 13.05 -19.55
C TRP A 299 7.44 14.11 -19.60
N SER A 300 7.10 15.29 -20.11
CA SER A 300 8.01 16.44 -20.22
C SER A 300 8.14 17.21 -18.91
N VAL A 301 7.15 17.15 -18.02
CA VAL A 301 7.27 17.75 -16.68
C VAL A 301 8.01 16.82 -15.73
N SER A 302 8.82 17.38 -14.84
CA SER A 302 9.61 16.63 -13.86
C SER A 302 9.63 17.32 -12.50
N ALA A 303 10.03 16.58 -11.47
CA ALA A 303 10.22 17.06 -10.11
C ALA A 303 11.38 16.33 -9.44
N ALA A 304 11.83 16.82 -8.28
CA ALA A 304 12.93 16.20 -7.53
C ALA A 304 12.59 14.81 -6.99
N VAL A 305 11.30 14.56 -6.71
CA VAL A 305 10.76 13.25 -6.28
C VAL A 305 9.35 13.09 -6.84
N VAL A 306 8.98 11.88 -7.27
CA VAL A 306 7.62 11.49 -7.67
C VAL A 306 7.24 10.17 -6.99
N TYR A 307 6.07 10.13 -6.35
CA TYR A 307 5.54 8.97 -5.62
C TYR A 307 4.00 8.96 -5.62
N ASP A 308 3.39 7.94 -4.99
CA ASP A 308 1.92 7.78 -4.89
C ASP A 308 1.18 7.88 -6.24
N VAL A 309 1.68 7.15 -7.24
CA VAL A 309 1.09 7.13 -8.59
C VAL A 309 -0.33 6.53 -8.54
N ALA A 310 -1.25 7.19 -9.23
CA ALA A 310 -2.59 6.73 -9.56
C ALA A 310 -2.75 6.72 -11.08
N VAL A 311 -3.39 5.68 -11.60
CA VAL A 311 -3.72 5.54 -13.02
C VAL A 311 -5.24 5.51 -13.12
N SER A 312 -5.80 6.21 -14.10
CA SER A 312 -7.24 6.23 -14.32
C SER A 312 -7.77 4.86 -14.76
N PRO A 313 -9.06 4.55 -14.54
CA PRO A 313 -9.60 3.22 -14.83
C PRO A 313 -9.50 2.80 -16.30
N ASP A 314 -9.61 3.75 -17.23
CA ASP A 314 -9.35 3.53 -18.67
C ASP A 314 -7.86 3.41 -19.06
N GLY A 315 -6.95 3.58 -18.10
CA GLY A 315 -5.50 3.45 -18.30
C GLY A 315 -4.84 4.61 -19.08
N GLN A 316 -5.61 5.63 -19.48
CA GLN A 316 -5.11 6.70 -20.36
C GLN A 316 -4.51 7.88 -19.62
N ARG A 317 -4.92 8.10 -18.37
CA ARG A 317 -4.48 9.20 -17.53
C ARG A 317 -3.73 8.68 -16.33
N ALA A 318 -2.87 9.53 -15.78
CA ALA A 318 -2.18 9.25 -14.54
C ALA A 318 -2.01 10.52 -13.72
N ALA A 319 -1.88 10.35 -12.42
CA ALA A 319 -1.55 11.40 -11.47
C ALA A 319 -0.55 10.86 -10.44
N ALA A 320 0.22 11.75 -9.83
CA ALA A 320 1.17 11.40 -8.79
C ALA A 320 1.41 12.59 -7.85
N VAL A 321 1.92 12.29 -6.67
CA VAL A 321 2.47 13.32 -5.79
C VAL A 321 3.91 13.61 -6.22
N ALA A 322 4.20 14.88 -6.45
CA ALA A 322 5.52 15.35 -6.82
C ALA A 322 6.03 16.34 -5.77
N ARG A 323 7.33 16.26 -5.45
CA ARG A 323 8.00 17.25 -4.59
C ARG A 323 9.03 18.01 -5.39
N GLY A 324 8.90 19.33 -5.44
CA GLY A 324 9.85 20.21 -6.11
C GLY A 324 11.14 20.41 -5.31
N HIS A 325 12.14 21.04 -5.93
CA HIS A 325 13.36 21.48 -5.24
C HIS A 325 13.10 22.53 -4.15
N ASP A 326 11.97 23.24 -4.25
CA ASP A 326 11.43 24.15 -3.22
C ASP A 326 10.92 23.41 -1.97
N ARG A 327 11.02 22.07 -1.94
CA ARG A 327 10.56 21.18 -0.87
C ARG A 327 9.04 21.21 -0.67
N ARG A 328 8.27 21.80 -1.58
CA ARG A 328 6.80 21.84 -1.59
C ARG A 328 6.25 20.71 -2.44
N TYR A 329 5.06 20.23 -2.08
CA TYR A 329 4.37 19.18 -2.84
C TYR A 329 3.42 19.78 -3.87
N LYS A 330 3.26 19.09 -4.99
CA LYS A 330 2.34 19.42 -6.10
C LYS A 330 1.69 18.13 -6.61
N VAL A 331 0.45 18.24 -7.10
CA VAL A 331 -0.16 17.15 -7.88
C VAL A 331 0.34 17.24 -9.31
N MET A 332 1.06 16.22 -9.77
CA MET A 332 1.43 16.03 -11.17
C MET A 332 0.36 15.16 -11.84
N ILE A 333 -0.21 15.59 -12.95
CA ILE A 333 -1.28 14.88 -13.65
C ILE A 333 -1.24 15.20 -15.13
N ASP A 334 -1.43 14.20 -16.00
CA ASP A 334 -1.51 14.36 -17.46
C ASP A 334 -0.43 15.29 -18.05
N ASN A 335 0.84 15.06 -17.67
CA ASN A 335 2.00 15.84 -18.13
C ASN A 335 1.95 17.35 -17.76
N LYS A 336 1.31 17.70 -16.64
CA LYS A 336 1.29 19.05 -16.05
C LYS A 336 1.20 19.01 -14.53
N PHE A 337 1.28 20.16 -13.88
CA PHE A 337 0.98 20.32 -12.46
C PHE A 337 -0.36 21.02 -12.27
N TRP A 338 -1.11 20.64 -11.24
CA TRP A 338 -2.20 21.48 -10.74
C TRP A 338 -1.68 22.84 -10.25
N PRO A 339 -2.53 23.89 -10.24
CA PRO A 339 -2.17 25.15 -9.60
C PRO A 339 -1.98 24.96 -8.09
N GLY A 340 -1.05 25.72 -7.52
CA GLY A 340 -0.73 25.69 -6.09
C GLY A 340 0.42 24.75 -5.71
N SER A 341 0.87 24.89 -4.46
CA SER A 341 1.83 23.98 -3.83
C SER A 341 1.52 23.87 -2.34
N PHE A 342 1.75 22.69 -1.78
CA PHE A 342 1.20 22.30 -0.48
C PHE A 342 2.30 21.78 0.45
N GLU A 343 2.03 21.75 1.75
CA GLU A 343 2.94 21.18 2.75
C GLU A 343 2.91 19.64 2.74
N MET A 344 1.76 19.07 2.39
CA MET A 344 1.58 17.65 2.16
C MET A 344 0.44 17.41 1.15
N ILE A 345 0.55 16.30 0.42
CA ILE A 345 -0.48 15.79 -0.47
C ILE A 345 -0.53 14.28 -0.27
N TRP A 346 -1.73 13.72 -0.27
CA TRP A 346 -1.91 12.27 -0.28
C TRP A 346 -2.28 11.76 -1.67
N ARG A 347 -2.13 10.45 -1.86
CA ARG A 347 -2.35 9.76 -3.13
C ARG A 347 -3.60 10.28 -3.88
N PRO A 348 -3.46 10.69 -5.14
CA PRO A 348 -4.60 11.06 -5.97
C PRO A 348 -5.52 9.86 -6.25
N VAL A 349 -6.79 10.13 -6.47
CA VAL A 349 -7.80 9.13 -6.87
C VAL A 349 -8.55 9.60 -8.11
N PHE A 350 -8.86 8.69 -9.02
CA PHE A 350 -9.64 8.98 -10.23
C PHE A 350 -11.09 8.54 -10.07
N SER A 351 -12.00 9.26 -10.72
CA SER A 351 -13.39 8.84 -10.88
C SER A 351 -13.51 7.63 -11.82
N ALA A 352 -14.65 6.93 -11.74
CA ALA A 352 -14.90 5.69 -12.50
C ALA A 352 -14.91 5.92 -14.02
N ASP A 353 -15.34 7.10 -14.47
CA ASP A 353 -15.33 7.52 -15.88
C ASP A 353 -13.98 8.10 -16.34
N SER A 354 -12.94 8.04 -15.50
CA SER A 354 -11.62 8.65 -15.73
C SER A 354 -11.62 10.17 -15.90
N ALA A 355 -12.73 10.90 -15.76
CA ALA A 355 -12.82 12.33 -16.08
C ALA A 355 -12.28 13.23 -14.95
N ASN A 356 -12.49 12.84 -13.69
CA ASN A 356 -12.14 13.61 -12.52
C ASN A 356 -10.99 12.98 -11.75
N CYS A 357 -10.16 13.82 -11.15
CA CYS A 357 -9.13 13.40 -10.20
C CYS A 357 -9.26 14.23 -8.92
N ALA A 358 -9.20 13.56 -7.77
CA ALA A 358 -9.22 14.21 -6.46
C ALA A 358 -7.94 13.92 -5.67
N ALA A 359 -7.60 14.80 -4.73
CA ALA A 359 -6.54 14.58 -3.76
C ALA A 359 -6.86 15.31 -2.45
N ARG A 360 -6.45 14.72 -1.33
CA ARG A 360 -6.39 15.40 -0.03
C ARG A 360 -5.11 16.24 0.04
N VAL A 361 -5.21 17.46 0.54
CA VAL A 361 -4.07 18.39 0.67
C VAL A 361 -4.10 19.11 2.01
N ASP A 362 -2.91 19.50 2.48
CA ASP A 362 -2.77 20.40 3.63
C ASP A 362 -2.88 21.88 3.19
N MET A 363 -3.67 22.63 3.96
CA MET A 363 -3.92 24.07 3.87
C MET A 363 -3.48 24.72 5.19
N GLY A 364 -2.17 24.79 5.42
CA GLY A 364 -1.62 25.21 6.72
C GLY A 364 -1.88 24.15 7.79
N SER A 365 -2.58 24.50 8.87
CA SER A 365 -2.93 23.55 9.94
C SER A 365 -4.22 22.76 9.70
N LYS A 366 -4.89 22.99 8.56
CA LYS A 366 -6.14 22.34 8.17
C LYS A 366 -5.95 21.52 6.90
N GLN A 367 -6.93 20.69 6.57
CA GLN A 367 -6.96 19.87 5.37
C GLN A 367 -8.22 20.13 4.56
N THR A 368 -8.10 19.97 3.24
CA THR A 368 -9.26 19.97 2.34
C THR A 368 -9.12 18.91 1.25
N ILE A 369 -10.21 18.65 0.54
CA ILE A 369 -10.23 17.83 -0.67
C ILE A 369 -10.21 18.77 -1.87
N MET A 370 -9.35 18.48 -2.83
CA MET A 370 -9.33 19.13 -4.13
C MET A 370 -9.83 18.19 -5.22
N VAL A 371 -10.55 18.73 -6.20
CA VAL A 371 -10.96 18.03 -7.42
C VAL A 371 -10.52 18.85 -8.62
N ASN A 372 -9.76 18.25 -9.53
CA ASN A 372 -9.27 18.88 -10.76
C ASN A 372 -8.57 20.23 -10.51
N GLY A 373 -7.82 20.35 -9.41
CA GLY A 373 -7.08 21.56 -9.04
C GLY A 373 -7.92 22.65 -8.37
N LYS A 374 -9.16 22.35 -7.97
CA LYS A 374 -10.08 23.25 -7.26
C LYS A 374 -10.39 22.73 -5.87
N ALA A 375 -10.47 23.61 -4.87
CA ALA A 375 -10.66 23.19 -3.49
C ALA A 375 -12.15 23.08 -3.13
N PHE A 376 -12.46 22.23 -2.16
CA PHE A 376 -13.75 22.28 -1.48
C PHE A 376 -13.83 23.55 -0.62
N GLY A 377 -15.01 24.13 -0.48
CA GLY A 377 -15.19 25.42 0.20
C GLY A 377 -14.99 25.39 1.73
N GLU A 378 -14.89 24.21 2.34
CA GLU A 378 -14.66 24.00 3.77
C GLU A 378 -13.30 23.31 4.00
N GLU A 379 -12.66 23.66 5.12
CA GLU A 379 -11.41 23.06 5.60
C GLU A 379 -11.66 22.40 6.97
N PHE A 380 -10.97 21.29 7.23
CA PHE A 380 -11.18 20.44 8.39
C PHE A 380 -9.87 20.20 9.15
N ASP A 381 -9.93 19.77 10.42
CA ASP A 381 -8.70 19.39 11.15
C ASP A 381 -7.99 18.21 10.50
N GLN A 382 -8.76 17.29 9.92
CA GLN A 382 -8.24 16.14 9.19
C GLN A 382 -9.27 15.71 8.15
N CYS A 383 -8.85 15.49 6.91
CA CYS A 383 -9.64 14.80 5.90
C CYS A 383 -9.17 13.34 5.81
N PHE A 384 -9.96 12.44 5.22
CA PHE A 384 -9.54 11.08 4.85
C PHE A 384 -9.55 10.92 3.33
N GLU A 385 -9.12 9.76 2.82
CA GLU A 385 -9.07 9.51 1.37
C GLU A 385 -10.47 9.70 0.73
N PRO A 386 -10.61 10.58 -0.27
CA PRO A 386 -11.89 10.83 -0.92
C PRO A 386 -12.26 9.68 -1.86
N ALA A 387 -13.54 9.58 -2.21
CA ALA A 387 -14.02 8.63 -3.22
C ALA A 387 -15.05 9.28 -4.15
N PHE A 388 -15.15 8.77 -5.38
CA PHE A 388 -16.16 9.22 -6.34
C PHE A 388 -17.35 8.26 -6.38
N SER A 389 -18.53 8.82 -6.67
CA SER A 389 -19.71 8.01 -7.00
C SER A 389 -19.49 7.19 -8.28
N PRO A 390 -20.23 6.07 -8.46
CA PRO A 390 -20.13 5.26 -9.68
C PRO A 390 -20.39 6.05 -10.97
N ASP A 391 -21.30 7.03 -10.93
CA ASP A 391 -21.61 7.93 -12.04
C ASP A 391 -20.63 9.11 -12.17
N SER A 392 -19.60 9.16 -11.31
CA SER A 392 -18.53 10.17 -11.29
C SER A 392 -18.98 11.62 -11.04
N SER A 393 -20.25 11.83 -10.67
CA SER A 393 -20.84 13.16 -10.46
C SER A 393 -20.62 13.71 -9.05
N LYS A 394 -20.35 12.85 -8.07
CA LYS A 394 -20.22 13.21 -6.64
C LYS A 394 -18.89 12.77 -6.05
N VAL A 395 -18.52 13.44 -4.97
CA VAL A 395 -17.36 13.13 -4.13
C VAL A 395 -17.81 12.92 -2.70
N LEU A 396 -17.35 11.82 -2.11
CA LEU A 396 -17.48 11.53 -0.70
C LEU A 396 -16.27 12.15 0.02
N ILE A 397 -16.55 13.15 0.83
CA ILE A 397 -15.60 13.80 1.73
C ILE A 397 -15.84 13.23 3.13
N LYS A 398 -14.76 12.71 3.73
CA LYS A 398 -14.73 12.18 5.09
C LYS A 398 -13.75 13.02 5.87
N ALA A 399 -14.16 13.56 7.02
CA ALA A 399 -13.33 14.49 7.76
C ALA A 399 -13.59 14.44 9.26
N ARG A 400 -12.59 14.88 10.04
CA ARG A 400 -12.71 15.20 11.46
C ARG A 400 -12.60 16.70 11.64
N ASN A 401 -13.47 17.27 12.45
CA ASN A 401 -13.39 18.67 12.87
C ASN A 401 -13.70 18.76 14.36
N GLY A 402 -12.68 19.09 15.16
CA GLY A 402 -12.69 18.93 16.59
C GLY A 402 -12.97 17.48 16.98
N LYS A 403 -14.11 17.29 17.64
CA LYS A 403 -14.57 16.01 18.21
C LYS A 403 -15.64 15.32 17.34
N GLU A 404 -15.99 15.93 16.21
CA GLU A 404 -17.00 15.41 15.29
C GLU A 404 -16.33 14.71 14.13
N TYR A 405 -16.88 13.56 13.75
CA TYR A 405 -16.70 13.02 12.41
C TYR A 405 -17.78 13.58 11.48
N ILE A 406 -17.37 13.97 10.28
CA ILE A 406 -18.21 14.58 9.26
C ILE A 406 -18.08 13.75 7.98
N ARG A 407 -19.23 13.35 7.45
CA ARG A 407 -19.38 12.70 6.14
C ARG A 407 -20.18 13.63 5.24
N ILE A 408 -19.61 14.03 4.11
CA ILE A 408 -20.27 14.91 3.13
C ILE A 408 -20.28 14.22 1.78
N VAL A 409 -21.44 14.18 1.13
CA VAL A 409 -21.55 13.85 -0.29
C VAL A 409 -21.82 15.16 -1.04
N ALA A 410 -20.83 15.62 -1.80
CA ALA A 410 -20.86 16.87 -2.56
C ALA A 410 -20.83 16.59 -4.07
N ASP A 411 -21.47 17.45 -4.86
CA ASP A 411 -21.34 17.41 -6.31
C ASP A 411 -19.96 17.92 -6.74
N VAL A 412 -19.37 17.32 -7.78
CA VAL A 412 -18.07 17.73 -8.33
C VAL A 412 -18.05 19.21 -8.72
N SER A 413 -19.19 19.78 -9.11
CA SER A 413 -19.33 21.20 -9.45
C SER A 413 -19.21 22.16 -8.27
N GLU A 414 -19.26 21.68 -7.02
CA GLU A 414 -19.14 22.52 -5.82
C GLU A 414 -17.70 22.95 -5.54
N PHE A 415 -16.70 22.27 -6.14
CA PHE A 415 -15.29 22.59 -5.99
C PHE A 415 -14.92 23.79 -6.88
N LYS A 416 -14.31 24.83 -6.29
CA LYS A 416 -14.09 26.12 -6.94
C LYS A 416 -12.63 26.53 -7.05
#